data_AF-A8EUP0-F1
#
_entry.id   AF-A8EUP0-F1
#
_cell.length_a   1.000
_cell.length_b   1.000
_cell.length_c   1.000
_cell.angle_alpha   90.00
_cell.angle_beta   90.00
_cell.angle_gamma   90.00
#
_symmetry.space_group_name_H-M   'P 1'
#
loop_
_entity.id
_entity.type
_entity.pdbx_description
1 polymer ?
#
loop_
_entity_poly.entity_id
_entity_poly.type
_entity_poly.pdbx_seq_one_letter_code
_entity_poly.pdbx_strand_id
1 'polypeptide(L)'
;MNCPNCENNTFYILANDYIKCKKCAKKLSLKKLEKDKLIIEKFCEDKNALETAKELDLNYKTVKDRFDLLRRKIAIFLEEEYQNSIKDYSEYEEFYYIKEREKHKKKKSLSEAINIIGFYSNGKVYTLLMPKIGNRAFDIEDGFIQYLNWYKIHSQNSHQTKLNEFWKYIELNLKKYKGIEENNFFYYLKEYEFKFNYKKCNQITILNNIFLS
;
A
#
# COMPACT_ATOMS: atom_id res chain seq x y z
N MET A 1 -0.34 23.49 -12.87
CA MET A 1 0.25 23.07 -11.57
C MET A 1 -0.45 23.87 -10.50
N ASN A 2 -0.86 23.25 -9.39
CA ASN A 2 -1.48 23.95 -8.26
C ASN A 2 -0.47 24.03 -7.12
N CYS A 3 -0.55 25.09 -6.31
CA CYS A 3 0.37 25.29 -5.22
C CYS A 3 0.10 24.28 -4.08
N PRO A 4 1.11 23.51 -3.61
CA PRO A 4 1.02 22.54 -2.49
C PRO A 4 0.75 23.18 -1.10
N ASN A 5 0.03 24.29 -1.06
CA ASN A 5 -0.14 25.08 0.16
C ASN A 5 -1.38 25.96 0.13
N CYS A 6 -1.82 26.37 -1.05
CA CYS A 6 -2.99 27.23 -1.19
C CYS A 6 -3.80 26.95 -2.45
N GLU A 7 -3.47 25.87 -3.15
CA GLU A 7 -4.12 25.34 -4.36
C GLU A 7 -4.23 26.33 -5.53
N ASN A 8 -3.63 27.50 -5.41
CA ASN A 8 -3.61 28.50 -6.46
C ASN A 8 -2.78 28.03 -7.66
N ASN A 9 -3.23 28.37 -8.86
CA ASN A 9 -2.61 28.03 -10.14
C ASN A 9 -1.68 29.13 -10.69
N THR A 10 -1.59 30.28 -10.02
CA THR A 10 -0.76 31.41 -10.48
C THR A 10 0.60 31.48 -9.75
N PHE A 11 1.67 31.61 -10.54
CA PHE A 11 3.06 31.65 -10.06
C PHE A 11 3.88 32.77 -10.72
N TYR A 12 4.93 33.21 -10.02
CA TYR A 12 6.05 33.98 -10.57
C TYR A 12 7.25 33.03 -10.81
N ILE A 13 7.94 33.20 -11.93
CA ILE A 13 9.20 32.51 -12.21
C ILE A 13 10.33 33.31 -11.56
N LEU A 14 11.16 32.64 -10.75
CA LEU A 14 12.34 33.21 -10.12
C LEU A 14 13.60 32.63 -10.78
N ALA A 15 14.75 33.25 -10.53
CA ALA A 15 16.04 32.69 -10.92
C ALA A 15 16.29 31.31 -10.30
N ASN A 16 17.18 30.52 -10.91
CA ASN A 16 17.63 29.20 -10.44
C ASN A 16 16.53 28.12 -10.37
N ASP A 17 15.61 28.08 -11.34
CA ASP A 17 14.54 27.07 -11.46
C ASP A 17 13.54 27.04 -10.29
N TYR A 18 13.32 28.20 -9.65
CA TYR A 18 12.32 28.36 -8.60
C TYR A 18 11.05 29.03 -9.12
N ILE A 19 9.91 28.62 -8.60
CA ILE A 19 8.63 29.31 -8.79
C ILE A 19 8.11 29.79 -7.44
N LYS A 20 7.47 30.96 -7.42
CA LYS A 20 6.84 31.53 -6.23
C LYS A 20 5.35 31.63 -6.43
N CYS A 21 4.54 31.05 -5.55
CA CYS A 21 3.09 31.19 -5.66
C CYS A 21 2.66 32.65 -5.44
N LYS A 22 1.75 33.19 -6.28
CA LYS A 22 1.29 34.58 -6.14
C LYS A 22 0.46 34.81 -4.87
N LYS A 23 -0.24 33.78 -4.38
CA LYS A 23 -1.15 33.86 -3.22
C LYS A 23 -0.43 33.64 -1.89
N CYS A 24 0.25 32.52 -1.72
CA CYS A 24 0.93 32.20 -0.45
C CYS A 24 2.42 32.59 -0.41
N ALA A 25 2.96 33.18 -1.48
CA ALA A 25 4.37 33.57 -1.59
C ALA A 25 5.40 32.44 -1.39
N LYS A 26 4.97 31.17 -1.31
CA LYS A 26 5.85 30.01 -1.11
C LYS A 26 6.73 29.78 -2.34
N LYS A 27 8.03 29.61 -2.10
CA LYS A 27 9.02 29.23 -3.13
C LYS A 27 9.06 27.71 -3.29
N LEU A 28 9.03 27.24 -4.52
CA LEU A 28 9.07 25.83 -4.90
C LEU A 28 10.19 25.64 -5.92
N SER A 29 10.97 24.56 -5.80
CA SER A 29 12.00 24.20 -6.78
C SER A 29 11.40 23.28 -7.83
N LEU A 30 11.52 23.64 -9.11
CA LEU A 30 11.04 22.82 -10.23
C LEU A 30 11.75 21.46 -10.28
N LYS A 31 13.08 21.46 -10.12
CA LYS A 31 13.90 20.24 -10.07
C LYS A 31 13.45 19.25 -9.00
N LYS A 32 13.05 19.78 -7.82
CA LYS A 32 12.54 18.92 -6.73
C LYS A 32 11.20 18.29 -7.12
N LEU A 33 10.31 19.06 -7.73
CA LEU A 33 8.98 18.58 -8.15
C LEU A 33 9.09 17.54 -9.26
N GLU A 34 9.98 17.75 -10.24
CA GLU A 34 10.28 16.78 -11.29
C GLU A 34 10.85 15.48 -10.72
N LYS A 35 11.81 15.60 -9.79
CA LYS A 35 12.36 14.44 -9.08
C LYS A 35 11.28 13.67 -8.32
N ASP A 36 10.41 14.35 -7.58
CA ASP A 36 9.35 13.70 -6.82
C ASP A 36 8.34 13.00 -7.77
N LYS A 37 8.03 13.58 -8.94
CA LYS A 37 7.21 12.92 -9.98
C LYS A 37 7.86 11.64 -10.51
N LEU A 38 9.15 11.67 -10.84
CA LEU A 38 9.89 10.49 -11.29
C LEU A 38 9.87 9.38 -10.22
N ILE A 39 10.03 9.73 -8.94
CA ILE A 39 9.94 8.77 -7.83
C ILE A 39 8.53 8.16 -7.75
N ILE A 40 7.47 8.96 -7.94
CA ILE A 40 6.08 8.47 -7.95
C ILE A 40 5.85 7.50 -9.12
N GLU A 41 6.35 7.81 -10.31
CA GLU A 41 6.26 6.93 -11.48
C GLU A 41 6.92 5.58 -11.21
N LYS A 42 8.15 5.60 -10.65
CA LYS A 42 8.89 4.38 -10.28
C LYS A 42 8.20 3.58 -9.16
N PHE A 43 7.55 4.26 -8.22
CA PHE A 43 6.73 3.62 -7.20
C PHE A 43 5.53 2.87 -7.80
N CYS A 44 4.86 3.46 -8.80
CA CYS A 44 3.75 2.83 -9.54
C CYS A 44 4.21 1.71 -10.49
N GLU A 45 5.52 1.62 -10.77
CA GLU A 45 6.15 0.53 -11.54
C GLU A 45 6.53 -0.70 -10.70
N ASP A 46 6.09 -0.73 -9.43
CA ASP A 46 6.40 -1.80 -8.49
C ASP A 46 7.90 -2.01 -8.18
N LYS A 47 8.74 -1.02 -8.52
CA LYS A 47 10.17 -1.02 -8.22
C LYS A 47 10.42 -0.83 -6.73
N ASN A 48 11.48 -1.47 -6.23
CA ASN A 48 11.89 -1.25 -4.85
C ASN A 48 12.72 0.05 -4.71
N ALA A 49 12.88 0.51 -3.46
CA ALA A 49 13.60 1.76 -3.18
C ALA A 49 15.08 1.70 -3.59
N LEU A 50 15.69 0.51 -3.58
CA LEU A 50 17.09 0.32 -3.96
C LEU A 50 17.27 0.41 -5.48
N GLU A 51 16.41 -0.26 -6.25
CA GLU A 51 16.35 -0.18 -7.72
C GLU A 51 16.11 1.25 -8.18
N THR A 52 15.10 1.90 -7.58
CA THR A 52 14.75 3.28 -7.91
C THR A 52 15.89 4.25 -7.59
N ALA A 53 16.59 4.04 -6.47
CA ALA A 53 17.76 4.84 -6.11
C ALA A 53 18.91 4.69 -7.12
N LYS A 54 19.15 3.47 -7.60
CA LYS A 54 20.16 3.20 -8.64
C LYS A 54 19.79 3.78 -10.00
N GLU A 55 18.52 3.64 -10.41
CA GLU A 55 18.06 4.13 -11.71
C GLU A 55 18.03 5.65 -11.82
N LEU A 56 17.69 6.35 -10.74
CA LEU A 56 17.60 7.81 -10.71
C LEU A 56 18.90 8.48 -10.22
N ASP A 57 19.94 7.71 -9.93
CA ASP A 57 21.19 8.16 -9.30
C ASP A 57 20.94 9.03 -8.04
N LEU A 58 20.12 8.50 -7.13
CA LEU A 58 19.69 9.17 -5.90
C LEU A 58 20.18 8.41 -4.67
N ASN A 59 20.35 9.14 -3.57
CA ASN A 59 20.57 8.52 -2.27
C ASN A 59 19.36 7.63 -1.90
N TYR A 60 19.63 6.36 -1.61
CA TYR A 60 18.65 5.37 -1.15
C TYR A 60 17.73 5.89 -0.05
N LYS A 61 18.29 6.58 0.96
CA LYS A 61 17.51 7.12 2.08
C LYS A 61 16.44 8.11 1.60
N THR A 62 16.78 8.95 0.61
CA THR A 62 15.82 9.91 0.04
C THR A 62 14.65 9.18 -0.63
N VAL A 63 14.92 8.14 -1.41
CA VAL A 63 13.88 7.36 -2.09
C VAL A 63 13.04 6.59 -1.08
N LYS A 64 13.68 5.97 -0.07
CA LYS A 64 12.99 5.26 1.01
C LYS A 64 12.03 6.18 1.76
N ASP A 65 12.51 7.34 2.22
CA ASP A 65 11.71 8.30 2.97
C ASP A 65 10.51 8.81 2.14
N ARG A 66 10.70 8.96 0.82
CA ARG A 66 9.63 9.31 -0.12
C ARG A 66 8.60 8.19 -0.28
N PHE A 67 9.05 6.94 -0.44
CA PHE A 67 8.16 5.79 -0.52
C PHE A 67 7.35 5.62 0.77
N ASP A 68 7.99 5.77 1.93
CA ASP A 68 7.30 5.65 3.22
C ASP A 68 6.27 6.79 3.41
N LEU A 69 6.57 8.00 2.93
CA LEU A 69 5.60 9.10 2.92
C LEU A 69 4.43 8.84 1.96
N LEU A 70 4.70 8.29 0.77
CA LEU A 70 3.64 7.89 -0.17
C LEU A 70 2.71 6.86 0.47
N ARG A 71 3.25 5.81 1.11
CA ARG A 71 2.43 4.79 1.79
C ARG A 71 1.54 5.38 2.87
N ARG A 72 2.04 6.31 3.68
CA ARG A 72 1.24 7.01 4.70
C ARG A 72 0.08 7.80 4.07
N LYS A 73 0.37 8.56 3.02
CA LYS A 73 -0.64 9.33 2.27
C LYS A 73 -1.69 8.43 1.61
N ILE A 74 -1.26 7.29 1.06
CA ILE A 74 -2.16 6.27 0.49
C ILE A 74 -3.11 5.72 1.56
N ALA A 75 -2.59 5.40 2.76
CA ALA A 75 -3.43 4.89 3.83
C ALA A 75 -4.55 5.86 4.22
N ILE A 76 -4.24 7.16 4.33
CA ILE A 76 -5.23 8.21 4.60
C ILE A 76 -6.24 8.32 3.45
N PHE A 77 -5.76 8.35 2.21
CA PHE A 77 -6.61 8.45 1.03
C PHE A 77 -7.60 7.28 0.91
N LEU A 78 -7.14 6.04 1.13
CA LEU A 78 -8.01 4.87 1.08
C LEU A 78 -9.08 4.89 2.17
N GLU A 79 -8.72 5.37 3.38
CA GLU A 79 -9.68 5.52 4.48
C GLU A 79 -10.74 6.57 4.14
N GLU A 80 -10.34 7.76 3.68
CA GLU A 80 -11.26 8.82 3.26
C GLU A 80 -12.17 8.36 2.12
N GLU A 81 -11.61 7.65 1.14
CA GLU A 81 -12.40 7.08 0.05
C GLU A 81 -13.43 6.08 0.57
N TYR A 82 -13.03 5.17 1.45
CA TYR A 82 -13.94 4.18 2.00
C TYR A 82 -15.10 4.84 2.76
N GLN A 83 -14.81 5.85 3.59
CA GLN A 83 -15.85 6.54 4.37
C GLN A 83 -16.85 7.31 3.49
N ASN A 84 -16.39 7.85 2.35
CA ASN A 84 -17.23 8.56 1.40
C ASN A 84 -17.98 7.64 0.43
N SER A 85 -17.67 6.35 0.43
CA SER A 85 -18.26 5.37 -0.47
C SER A 85 -19.55 4.76 0.10
N ILE A 86 -20.48 4.40 -0.79
CA ILE A 86 -21.68 3.62 -0.42
C ILE A 86 -21.24 2.23 0.08
N LYS A 87 -21.89 1.66 1.08
CA LYS A 87 -21.45 0.39 1.68
C LYS A 87 -22.42 -0.71 1.26
N ASP A 88 -22.10 -1.37 0.15
CA ASP A 88 -22.92 -2.45 -0.42
C ASP A 88 -22.55 -3.84 0.12
N TYR A 89 -21.54 -3.93 1.01
CA TYR A 89 -21.11 -5.12 1.77
C TYR A 89 -21.16 -6.44 0.97
N SER A 90 -20.55 -6.44 -0.23
CA SER A 90 -20.75 -7.53 -1.19
C SER A 90 -19.98 -8.82 -0.85
N GLU A 91 -18.73 -8.73 -0.40
CA GLU A 91 -17.90 -9.89 -0.07
C GLU A 91 -17.02 -9.60 1.15
N TYR A 92 -16.79 -10.63 1.97
CA TYR A 92 -15.93 -10.58 3.16
C TYR A 92 -15.12 -11.88 3.25
N GLU A 93 -13.80 -11.76 3.44
CA GLU A 93 -12.91 -12.90 3.62
C GLU A 93 -11.83 -12.60 4.66
N GLU A 94 -11.52 -13.60 5.49
CA GLU A 94 -10.35 -13.58 6.37
C GLU A 94 -9.16 -14.26 5.70
N PHE A 95 -8.01 -13.61 5.76
CA PHE A 95 -6.77 -14.07 5.15
C PHE A 95 -5.64 -14.11 6.18
N TYR A 96 -4.95 -15.24 6.25
CA TYR A 96 -3.79 -15.43 7.13
C TYR A 96 -2.52 -15.38 6.28
N TYR A 97 -1.84 -14.23 6.32
CA TYR A 97 -0.57 -14.04 5.64
C TYR A 97 0.59 -14.61 6.46
N ILE A 98 1.35 -15.52 5.86
CA ILE A 98 2.55 -16.10 6.47
C ILE A 98 3.77 -15.61 5.69
N LYS A 99 4.76 -15.05 6.40
CA LYS A 99 5.99 -14.55 5.75
C LYS A 99 6.76 -15.71 5.14
N GLU A 100 7.43 -15.48 4.02
CA GLU A 100 8.13 -16.52 3.28
C GLU A 100 9.22 -17.22 4.13
N ARG A 101 9.92 -16.47 4.99
CA ARG A 101 10.89 -17.02 5.96
C ARG A 101 10.26 -18.01 6.96
N GLU A 102 9.02 -17.75 7.37
CA GLU A 102 8.30 -18.56 8.35
C GLU A 102 7.73 -19.82 7.70
N LYS A 103 7.40 -19.76 6.40
CA LYS A 103 6.99 -20.95 5.62
C LYS A 103 8.04 -22.07 5.61
N HIS A 104 9.33 -21.73 5.75
CA HIS A 104 10.44 -22.68 5.76
C HIS A 104 10.80 -23.25 7.15
N LYS A 105 10.17 -22.77 8.24
CA LYS A 105 10.43 -23.31 9.59
C LYS A 105 9.75 -24.67 9.77
N LYS A 106 10.39 -25.57 10.54
CA LYS A 106 9.89 -26.92 10.84
C LYS A 106 8.66 -26.92 11.75
N LYS A 107 8.54 -25.95 12.66
CA LYS A 107 7.34 -25.72 13.48
C LYS A 107 6.65 -24.45 12.99
N LYS A 108 5.37 -24.57 12.64
CA LYS A 108 4.54 -23.45 12.19
C LYS A 108 3.68 -23.03 13.37
N SER A 109 3.98 -21.91 14.01
CA SER A 109 3.15 -21.37 15.08
C SER A 109 2.21 -20.29 14.54
N LEU A 110 0.95 -20.37 14.96
CA LEU A 110 -0.12 -19.44 14.57
C LEU A 110 0.15 -18.00 15.01
N SER A 111 0.93 -17.83 16.08
CA SER A 111 1.40 -16.54 16.60
C SER A 111 2.21 -15.72 15.57
N GLU A 112 2.75 -16.38 14.54
CA GLU A 112 3.57 -15.74 13.51
C GLU A 112 2.75 -15.29 12.29
N ALA A 113 1.54 -15.84 12.09
CA ALA A 113 0.67 -15.45 10.98
C ALA A 113 0.04 -14.07 11.21
N ILE A 114 0.01 -13.26 10.15
CA ILE A 114 -0.64 -11.96 10.15
C ILE A 114 -2.08 -12.16 9.66
N ASN A 115 -3.05 -11.92 10.53
CA ASN A 115 -4.47 -11.96 10.16
C ASN A 115 -4.88 -10.63 9.51
N ILE A 116 -5.53 -10.74 8.35
CA ILE A 116 -6.01 -9.62 7.55
C ILE A 116 -7.45 -9.93 7.19
N ILE A 117 -8.32 -8.97 7.41
CA ILE A 117 -9.69 -9.01 6.90
C ILE A 117 -9.70 -8.25 5.58
N GLY A 118 -10.21 -8.86 4.53
CA GLY A 118 -10.50 -8.20 3.26
C GLY A 118 -12.00 -8.16 2.99
N PHE A 119 -12.46 -7.05 2.41
CA PHE A 119 -13.84 -6.92 1.98
C PHE A 119 -13.92 -6.21 0.63
N TYR A 120 -14.89 -6.62 -0.18
CA TYR A 120 -15.17 -6.03 -1.48
C TYR A 120 -16.41 -5.15 -1.38
N SER A 121 -16.29 -3.88 -1.75
CA SER A 121 -17.39 -2.92 -1.76
C SER A 121 -17.20 -1.92 -2.90
N ASN A 122 -18.27 -1.54 -3.60
CA ASN A 122 -18.26 -0.58 -4.70
C ASN A 122 -17.17 -0.81 -5.76
N GLY A 123 -16.95 -2.07 -6.13
CA GLY A 123 -15.96 -2.41 -7.14
C GLY A 123 -14.51 -2.40 -6.64
N LYS A 124 -14.27 -2.16 -5.35
CA LYS A 124 -12.93 -2.02 -4.74
C LYS A 124 -12.72 -2.99 -3.59
N VAL A 125 -11.47 -3.39 -3.42
CA VAL A 125 -11.00 -4.20 -2.30
C VAL A 125 -10.49 -3.29 -1.19
N TYR A 126 -10.87 -3.60 0.04
CA TYR A 126 -10.41 -2.91 1.22
C TYR A 126 -9.87 -3.91 2.23
N THR A 127 -8.89 -3.48 3.03
CA THR A 127 -8.24 -4.34 4.03
C THR A 127 -8.22 -3.73 5.41
N LEU A 128 -8.32 -4.60 6.41
CA LEU A 128 -8.12 -4.29 7.83
C LEU A 128 -7.10 -5.26 8.40
N LEU A 129 -6.02 -4.71 8.95
CA LEU A 129 -5.01 -5.48 9.65
C LEU A 129 -5.50 -5.78 11.07
N MET A 130 -5.61 -7.06 11.42
CA MET A 130 -6.06 -7.46 12.75
C MET A 130 -4.92 -7.45 13.78
N PRO A 131 -5.22 -7.15 15.06
CA PRO A 131 -4.24 -7.27 16.12
C PRO A 131 -3.79 -8.72 16.25
N LYS A 132 -2.56 -8.92 16.72
CA LYS A 132 -2.04 -10.25 16.99
C LYS A 132 -2.91 -10.97 18.00
N ILE A 133 -3.32 -12.17 17.62
CA ILE A 133 -3.93 -13.14 18.52
C ILE A 133 -2.81 -13.59 19.47
N GLY A 134 -2.91 -13.23 20.75
CA GLY A 134 -1.93 -13.64 21.75
C GLY A 134 -1.79 -15.15 21.82
N ASN A 135 -0.59 -15.63 22.19
CA ASN A 135 -0.15 -17.04 22.17
C ASN A 135 -1.06 -18.07 22.86
N ARG A 136 -2.13 -17.68 23.56
CA ARG A 136 -2.90 -18.58 24.44
C ARG A 136 -4.05 -19.32 23.77
N ALA A 137 -4.47 -18.95 22.56
CA ALA A 137 -5.76 -19.44 22.03
C ALA A 137 -5.68 -20.67 21.11
N PHE A 138 -4.52 -21.01 20.52
CA PHE A 138 -4.49 -21.96 19.38
C PHE A 138 -3.27 -22.92 19.32
N ASP A 139 -2.66 -23.28 20.44
CA ASP A 139 -1.47 -24.16 20.48
C ASP A 139 -1.75 -25.65 20.21
N ILE A 140 -2.83 -25.99 19.49
CA ILE A 140 -3.07 -27.36 19.00
C ILE A 140 -2.79 -27.36 17.49
N GLU A 141 -1.57 -27.75 17.13
CA GLU A 141 -1.02 -27.71 15.76
C GLU A 141 -1.92 -28.40 14.70
N ASP A 142 -2.66 -29.45 15.08
CA ASP A 142 -3.49 -30.23 14.15
C ASP A 142 -4.86 -29.58 13.87
N GLY A 143 -5.46 -28.90 14.86
CA GLY A 143 -6.78 -28.30 14.74
C GLY A 143 -6.79 -27.10 13.78
N PHE A 144 -5.68 -26.36 13.69
CA PHE A 144 -5.64 -25.14 12.88
C PHE A 144 -5.38 -25.37 11.40
N ILE A 145 -4.51 -26.33 11.01
CA ILE A 145 -4.38 -26.68 9.59
C ILE A 145 -5.72 -27.21 9.09
N GLN A 146 -6.41 -27.99 9.92
CA GLN A 146 -7.77 -28.45 9.63
C GLN A 146 -8.78 -27.28 9.57
N TYR A 147 -8.70 -26.30 10.48
CA TYR A 147 -9.51 -25.07 10.47
C TYR A 147 -9.26 -24.21 9.22
N LEU A 148 -8.00 -23.92 8.88
CA LEU A 148 -7.62 -23.18 7.67
C LEU A 148 -8.05 -23.92 6.41
N ASN A 149 -7.86 -25.25 6.36
CA ASN A 149 -8.33 -26.05 5.24
C ASN A 149 -9.85 -26.04 5.16
N TRP A 150 -10.56 -26.14 6.28
CA TRP A 150 -12.02 -26.03 6.35
C TRP A 150 -12.51 -24.67 5.85
N TYR A 151 -11.89 -23.57 6.29
CA TYR A 151 -12.20 -22.21 5.82
C TYR A 151 -11.91 -22.03 4.32
N LYS A 152 -10.78 -22.57 3.86
CA LYS A 152 -10.38 -22.58 2.44
C LYS A 152 -11.32 -23.42 1.57
N ILE A 153 -11.94 -24.47 2.13
CA ILE A 153 -12.92 -25.34 1.46
C ILE A 153 -14.33 -24.74 1.48
N HIS A 154 -14.71 -24.01 2.54
CA HIS A 154 -16.07 -23.46 2.71
C HIS A 154 -16.39 -22.24 1.85
N SER A 155 -15.38 -21.56 1.29
CA SER A 155 -15.66 -20.57 0.25
C SER A 155 -15.83 -21.29 -1.09
N GLN A 156 -17.02 -21.88 -1.29
CA GLN A 156 -17.40 -22.63 -2.50
C GLN A 156 -17.25 -21.82 -3.80
N ASN A 157 -17.11 -20.49 -3.70
CA ASN A 157 -16.84 -19.57 -4.81
C ASN A 157 -15.54 -18.73 -4.64
N SER A 158 -14.69 -18.97 -3.62
CA SER A 158 -13.45 -18.19 -3.37
C SER A 158 -12.57 -18.08 -4.59
N HIS A 159 -12.52 -19.11 -5.43
CA HIS A 159 -11.64 -19.08 -6.60
C HIS A 159 -12.04 -18.00 -7.63
N GLN A 160 -13.27 -17.50 -7.59
CA GLN A 160 -13.83 -16.51 -8.50
C GLN A 160 -14.02 -15.12 -7.85
N THR A 161 -13.81 -14.96 -6.54
CA THR A 161 -13.98 -13.68 -5.85
C THR A 161 -12.85 -12.71 -6.18
N LYS A 162 -13.16 -11.41 -6.14
CA LYS A 162 -12.14 -10.35 -6.32
C LYS A 162 -11.11 -10.35 -5.20
N LEU A 163 -11.51 -10.78 -4.01
CA LEU A 163 -10.62 -10.93 -2.86
C LEU A 163 -9.55 -12.01 -3.07
N ASN A 164 -9.89 -13.15 -3.66
CA ASN A 164 -8.88 -14.17 -3.97
C ASN A 164 -7.86 -13.72 -5.04
N GLU A 165 -8.30 -12.97 -6.06
CA GLU A 165 -7.37 -12.33 -7.00
C GLU A 165 -6.41 -11.39 -6.26
N PHE A 166 -6.94 -10.59 -5.33
CA PHE A 166 -6.16 -9.69 -4.50
C PHE A 166 -5.17 -10.40 -3.58
N TRP A 167 -5.55 -11.50 -2.93
CA TRP A 167 -4.65 -12.25 -2.05
C TRP A 167 -3.48 -12.85 -2.81
N LYS A 168 -3.73 -13.42 -4.00
CA LYS A 168 -2.66 -13.89 -4.90
C LYS A 168 -1.73 -12.75 -5.32
N TYR A 169 -2.31 -11.58 -5.64
CA TYR A 169 -1.56 -10.39 -5.99
C TYR A 169 -0.66 -9.91 -4.84
N ILE A 170 -1.17 -9.87 -3.60
CA ILE A 170 -0.38 -9.53 -2.41
C ILE A 170 0.73 -10.55 -2.16
N GLU A 171 0.42 -11.85 -2.20
CA GLU A 171 1.43 -12.89 -1.95
C GLU A 171 2.57 -12.82 -2.97
N LEU A 172 2.28 -12.58 -4.25
CA LEU A 172 3.32 -12.38 -5.27
C LEU A 172 4.17 -11.14 -5.00
N ASN A 173 3.54 -10.02 -4.67
CA ASN A 173 4.24 -8.75 -4.53
C ASN A 173 5.00 -8.60 -3.22
N LEU A 174 4.54 -9.20 -2.12
CA LEU A 174 5.22 -9.08 -0.83
C LEU A 174 6.50 -9.94 -0.76
N LYS A 175 6.62 -10.99 -1.58
CA LYS A 175 7.84 -11.83 -1.68
C LYS A 175 9.09 -11.03 -2.02
N LYS A 176 8.98 -9.93 -2.76
CA LYS A 176 10.13 -9.09 -3.12
C LYS A 176 10.77 -8.40 -1.91
N TYR A 177 10.04 -8.28 -0.79
CA TYR A 177 10.57 -7.74 0.45
C TYR A 177 11.09 -8.88 1.33
N LYS A 178 12.42 -8.91 1.52
CA LYS A 178 13.12 -9.87 2.39
C LYS A 178 12.94 -9.54 3.88
N GLY A 179 11.68 -9.45 4.33
CA GLY A 179 11.30 -9.13 5.70
C GLY A 179 10.85 -7.67 5.85
N ILE A 180 9.54 -7.49 6.01
CA ILE A 180 8.95 -6.21 6.40
C ILE A 180 8.86 -6.18 7.92
N GLU A 181 9.34 -5.09 8.53
CA GLU A 181 9.13 -4.83 9.95
C GLU A 181 7.63 -4.80 10.22
N GLU A 182 7.20 -5.48 11.28
CA GLU A 182 5.79 -5.69 11.56
C GLU A 182 4.99 -4.38 11.70
N ASN A 183 5.57 -3.40 12.40
CA ASN A 183 4.99 -2.07 12.57
C ASN A 183 4.78 -1.33 11.24
N ASN A 184 5.51 -1.71 10.19
CA ASN A 184 5.40 -1.12 8.87
C ASN A 184 4.50 -1.94 7.94
N PHE A 185 4.15 -3.19 8.28
CA PHE A 185 3.37 -4.08 7.40
C PHE A 185 2.05 -3.44 6.95
N PHE A 186 1.36 -2.74 7.84
CA PHE A 186 0.15 -1.98 7.54
C PHE A 186 0.30 -1.05 6.32
N TYR A 187 1.41 -0.32 6.24
CA TYR A 187 1.66 0.62 5.14
C TYR A 187 1.94 -0.08 3.80
N TYR A 188 2.57 -1.25 3.83
CA TYR A 188 2.75 -2.08 2.63
C TYR A 188 1.44 -2.72 2.18
N LEU A 189 0.62 -3.18 3.12
CA LEU A 189 -0.72 -3.70 2.82
C LEU A 189 -1.56 -2.63 2.11
N LYS A 190 -1.57 -1.39 2.62
CA LYS A 190 -2.28 -0.26 2.00
C LYS A 190 -1.71 0.16 0.65
N GLU A 191 -0.39 0.05 0.44
CA GLU A 191 0.21 0.24 -0.89
C GLU A 191 -0.39 -0.74 -1.92
N TYR A 192 -0.50 -2.02 -1.58
CA TYR A 192 -1.00 -3.03 -2.51
C TYR A 192 -2.53 -3.00 -2.66
N GLU A 193 -3.27 -2.62 -1.62
CA GLU A 193 -4.70 -2.29 -1.73
C GLU A 193 -4.92 -1.19 -2.79
N PHE A 194 -4.17 -0.10 -2.69
CA PHE A 194 -4.23 0.99 -3.66
C PHE A 194 -3.84 0.55 -5.07
N LYS A 195 -2.72 -0.17 -5.21
CA LYS A 195 -2.25 -0.60 -6.53
C LYS A 195 -3.21 -1.58 -7.20
N PHE A 196 -3.89 -2.42 -6.43
CA PHE A 196 -4.90 -3.33 -6.95
C PHE A 196 -6.17 -2.60 -7.40
N ASN A 197 -6.64 -1.63 -6.61
CA ASN A 197 -7.88 -0.90 -6.90
C ASN A 197 -7.77 0.07 -8.08
N TYR A 198 -6.55 0.52 -8.42
CA TYR A 198 -6.35 1.59 -9.39
C TYR A 198 -5.45 1.17 -10.54
N LYS A 199 -5.84 1.53 -11.77
CA LYS A 199 -4.96 1.43 -12.93
C LYS A 199 -3.75 2.37 -12.78
N LYS A 200 -2.60 1.99 -13.34
CA LYS A 200 -1.33 2.74 -13.24
C LYS A 200 -1.45 4.24 -13.58
N CYS A 201 -2.22 4.60 -14.62
CA CYS A 201 -2.46 6.00 -14.97
C CYS A 201 -3.19 6.79 -13.87
N ASN A 202 -4.20 6.17 -13.24
CA ASN A 202 -4.92 6.74 -12.13
C ASN A 202 -4.05 6.81 -10.88
N GLN A 203 -3.23 5.77 -10.62
CA GLN A 203 -2.30 5.77 -9.50
C GLN A 203 -1.38 6.99 -9.53
N ILE A 204 -0.72 7.25 -10.68
CA ILE A 204 0.17 8.39 -10.85
C ILE A 204 -0.57 9.71 -10.63
N THR A 205 -1.79 9.84 -11.17
CA THR A 205 -2.59 11.06 -11.04
C THR A 205 -2.98 11.32 -9.59
N ILE A 206 -3.48 10.28 -8.90
CA ILE A 206 -3.90 10.34 -7.49
C ILE A 206 -2.70 10.65 -6.60
N LEU A 207 -1.57 9.95 -6.78
CA LEU A 207 -0.37 10.17 -5.97
C LEU A 207 0.23 11.55 -6.21
N ASN A 208 0.23 12.07 -7.44
CA ASN A 208 0.65 13.44 -7.69
C ASN A 208 -0.25 14.43 -6.97
N ASN A 209 -1.57 14.22 -6.98
CA ASN A 209 -2.51 15.08 -6.28
C ASN A 209 -2.30 15.04 -4.77
N ILE A 210 -2.18 13.87 -4.14
CA ILE A 210 -2.03 13.77 -2.68
C ILE A 210 -0.62 14.14 -2.22
N PHE A 211 0.42 13.87 -3.02
CA PHE A 211 1.81 14.14 -2.64
C PHE A 211 2.22 15.60 -2.85
N LEU A 212 1.69 16.24 -3.88
CA LEU A 212 1.97 17.64 -4.24
C LEU A 212 0.86 18.61 -3.82
N SER A 213 -0.13 18.17 -3.03
CA SER A 213 -1.07 19.04 -2.31
C SER A 213 -0.51 19.53 -0.99
#